data_AF-A0A7L5AKP9-F1
#
_entry.id   AF-A0A7L5AKP9-F1
#
_cell.length_a   1.000
_cell.length_b   1.000
_cell.length_c   1.000
_cell.angle_alpha   90.00
_cell.angle_beta   90.00
_cell.angle_gamma   90.00
#
_symmetry.space_group_name_H-M   'P 1'
#
loop_
_entity.id
_entity.type
_entity.pdbx_description
1 polymer ?
#
loop_
_entity_poly.entity_id
_entity_poly.type
_entity_poly.pdbx_seq_one_letter_code
_entity_poly.pdbx_strand_id
1 'polypeptide(L)'
;MDQPLLWSALLGVVVLGGLIRLLSRGAVLAPRAVPLRPWERVLVIIGGVLLIFHCSAMFFGPWVDAVPGLEPAARAVRAGGPASQIAYWVPAAAIVVGWRRVWWPALAGVAVTLIGVGATMFIPFPLVVHLVWLSALILSALSVSVFLVGDPRKPAVRQPSKLEQT
;
A
#
# COMPACT_ATOMS: atom_id res chain seq x y z
N MET A 1 -25.16 -7.12 8.25
CA MET A 1 -24.83 -5.69 8.47
C MET A 1 -24.42 -5.13 7.12
N ASP A 2 -25.39 -4.64 6.36
CA ASP A 2 -25.19 -4.16 5.00
C ASP A 2 -24.88 -2.66 5.07
N GLN A 3 -23.59 -2.31 5.06
CA GLN A 3 -23.15 -0.91 5.05
C GLN A 3 -22.54 -0.54 3.70
N PRO A 4 -23.35 -0.51 2.61
CA PRO A 4 -22.87 -0.17 1.26
C PRO A 4 -22.30 1.26 1.21
N LEU A 5 -22.79 2.15 2.07
CA LEU A 5 -22.31 3.53 2.19
C LEU A 5 -20.83 3.63 2.58
N LEU A 6 -20.35 2.73 3.43
CA LEU A 6 -18.97 2.74 3.93
C LEU A 6 -18.00 2.28 2.84
N TRP A 7 -18.43 1.28 2.05
CA TRP A 7 -17.71 0.80 0.88
C TRP A 7 -17.67 1.84 -0.25
N SER A 8 -18.79 2.53 -0.51
CA SER A 8 -18.83 3.62 -1.49
C SER A 8 -18.01 4.83 -1.06
N ALA A 9 -17.95 5.12 0.24
CA ALA A 9 -17.12 6.21 0.77
C ALA A 9 -15.62 5.89 0.61
N LEU A 10 -15.20 4.66 0.91
CA LEU A 10 -13.82 4.21 0.67
C LEU A 10 -13.44 4.27 -0.81
N LEU A 11 -14.31 3.76 -1.69
CA LEU A 11 -14.15 3.88 -3.14
C LEU A 11 -14.05 5.35 -3.56
N GLY A 12 -14.93 6.20 -3.04
CA GLY A 12 -14.90 7.64 -3.27
C GLY A 12 -13.57 8.27 -2.87
N VAL A 13 -13.02 7.91 -1.71
CA VAL A 13 -11.71 8.40 -1.25
C VAL A 13 -10.57 7.90 -2.13
N VAL A 14 -10.58 6.64 -2.57
CA VAL A 14 -9.57 6.09 -3.49
C VAL A 14 -9.63 6.80 -4.84
N VAL A 15 -10.82 6.94 -5.42
CA VAL A 15 -11.03 7.60 -6.72
C VAL A 15 -10.65 9.07 -6.63
N LEU A 16 -11.08 9.77 -5.58
CA LEU A 16 -10.76 11.16 -5.35
C LEU A 16 -9.26 11.37 -5.13
N GLY A 17 -8.60 10.50 -4.36
CA GLY A 17 -7.15 10.53 -4.17
C GLY A 17 -6.38 10.31 -5.48
N GLY A 18 -6.84 9.38 -6.31
CA GLY A 18 -6.32 9.15 -7.66
C GLY A 18 -6.50 10.36 -8.58
N LEU A 19 -7.69 10.97 -8.59
CA LEU A 19 -8.00 12.18 -9.35
C LEU A 19 -7.15 13.37 -8.89
N ILE A 20 -7.04 13.60 -7.58
CA ILE A 20 -6.19 14.64 -7.01
C ILE A 20 -4.75 14.43 -7.50
N ARG A 21 -4.20 13.21 -7.45
CA ARG A 21 -2.84 12.94 -7.94
C ARG A 21 -2.70 13.19 -9.44
N LEU A 22 -3.69 12.78 -10.23
CA LEU A 22 -3.69 12.98 -11.68
C LEU A 22 -3.71 14.47 -12.03
N LEU A 23 -4.49 15.26 -11.29
CA LEU A 23 -4.58 16.71 -11.43
C LEU A 23 -3.34 17.42 -10.88
N SER A 24 -2.69 16.89 -9.84
CA SER A 24 -1.57 17.56 -9.14
C SER A 24 -0.23 17.50 -9.88
N ARG A 25 -0.04 16.61 -10.87
CA ARG A 25 1.23 16.41 -11.63
C ARG A 25 2.52 16.41 -10.76
N GLY A 26 2.41 16.04 -9.49
CA GLY A 26 3.48 16.13 -8.50
C GLY A 26 2.98 15.83 -7.08
N ALA A 27 3.91 15.51 -6.18
CA ALA A 27 3.60 15.34 -4.77
C ALA A 27 3.15 16.68 -4.18
N VAL A 28 1.96 16.71 -3.56
CA VAL A 28 1.38 17.92 -2.94
C VAL A 28 2.29 18.46 -1.82
N LEU A 29 3.10 17.60 -1.22
CA LEU A 29 4.14 17.95 -0.25
C LEU A 29 5.54 17.82 -0.86
N ALA A 30 5.83 18.63 -1.88
CA ALA A 30 7.13 18.69 -2.54
C ALA A 30 8.37 18.76 -1.60
N PRO A 31 8.34 19.43 -0.43
CA PRO A 31 9.50 19.50 0.46
C PRO A 31 9.87 18.17 1.13
N ARG A 32 8.91 17.23 1.21
CA ARG A 32 9.10 15.91 1.85
C ARG A 32 9.03 14.76 0.85
N ALA A 33 8.85 15.06 -0.43
CA ALA A 33 8.77 14.05 -1.47
C ALA A 33 10.16 13.45 -1.71
N VAL A 34 10.30 12.15 -1.48
CA VAL A 34 11.57 11.44 -1.66
C VAL A 34 11.52 10.64 -2.96
N PRO A 35 12.50 10.81 -3.87
CA PRO A 35 12.60 9.97 -5.05
C PRO A 35 12.99 8.56 -4.63
N LEU A 36 12.15 7.57 -4.95
CA LEU A 36 12.46 6.16 -4.75
C LEU A 36 13.46 5.68 -5.80
N ARG A 37 14.44 4.89 -5.37
CA ARG A 37 15.33 4.18 -6.29
C ARG A 37 14.54 3.16 -7.13
N PRO A 38 15.05 2.74 -8.31
CA PRO A 38 14.37 1.75 -9.14
C PRO A 38 14.05 0.45 -8.40
N TRP A 39 15.00 -0.09 -7.63
CA TRP A 39 14.78 -1.33 -6.86
C TRP A 39 13.77 -1.14 -5.72
N GLU A 40 13.75 0.02 -5.06
CA GLU A 40 12.76 0.34 -4.00
C GLU A 40 11.35 0.36 -4.59
N ARG A 41 11.20 0.94 -5.78
CA ARG A 41 9.95 0.93 -6.53
C ARG A 41 9.53 -0.48 -6.92
N VAL A 42 10.46 -1.30 -7.41
CA VAL A 42 10.20 -2.70 -7.75
C VAL A 42 9.70 -3.47 -6.53
N LEU A 43 10.33 -3.30 -5.35
CA LEU A 43 9.88 -3.95 -4.11
C LEU A 43 8.46 -3.55 -3.71
N VAL A 44 8.14 -2.26 -3.76
CA VAL A 44 6.79 -1.77 -3.42
C VAL A 44 5.74 -2.31 -4.39
N ILE A 45 6.05 -2.31 -5.69
CA ILE A 45 5.12 -2.80 -6.72
C ILE A 45 4.90 -4.31 -6.55
N ILE A 46 5.98 -5.09 -6.48
CA ILE A 46 5.88 -6.55 -6.32
C ILE A 46 5.19 -6.91 -5.00
N GLY A 47 5.58 -6.26 -3.90
CA GLY A 47 4.96 -6.47 -2.60
C GLY A 47 3.47 -6.11 -2.62
N GLY A 48 3.10 -5.00 -3.25
CA GLY A 48 1.70 -4.59 -3.41
C GLY A 48 0.89 -5.60 -4.22
N VAL A 49 1.41 -6.06 -5.37
CA VAL A 49 0.76 -7.06 -6.21
C VAL A 49 0.57 -8.39 -5.47
N LEU A 50 1.60 -8.85 -4.74
CA LEU A 50 1.51 -10.09 -3.96
C LEU A 50 0.51 -9.98 -2.80
N LEU A 51 0.44 -8.84 -2.10
CA LEU A 51 -0.59 -8.62 -1.08
C LEU A 51 -2.00 -8.57 -1.68
N ILE A 52 -2.17 -7.92 -2.84
CA ILE A 52 -3.46 -7.92 -3.55
C ILE A 52 -3.86 -9.35 -3.89
N PHE A 53 -2.94 -10.15 -4.46
CA PHE A 53 -3.20 -11.56 -4.73
C PHE A 53 -3.57 -12.33 -3.47
N HIS A 54 -2.84 -12.15 -2.37
CA HIS A 54 -3.11 -12.78 -1.08
C HIS A 54 -4.53 -12.46 -0.57
N CYS A 55 -4.90 -11.18 -0.53
CA CYS A 55 -6.23 -10.74 -0.13
C CYS A 55 -7.30 -11.27 -1.09
N SER A 56 -7.04 -11.24 -2.40
CA SER A 56 -7.96 -11.76 -3.41
C SER A 56 -8.20 -13.26 -3.25
N ALA A 57 -7.15 -14.04 -2.98
CA ALA A 57 -7.25 -15.47 -2.75
C ALA A 57 -8.09 -15.80 -1.50
N MET A 58 -8.01 -14.98 -0.45
CA MET A 58 -8.80 -15.17 0.77
C MET A 58 -10.29 -14.84 0.58
N PHE A 59 -10.62 -13.71 -0.07
CA PHE A 59 -12.00 -13.21 -0.14
C PHE A 59 -12.75 -13.55 -1.43
N PHE A 60 -12.04 -13.75 -2.54
CA PHE A 60 -12.61 -13.90 -3.89
C PHE A 60 -12.18 -15.22 -4.54
N GLY A 61 -12.17 -16.31 -3.77
CA GLY A 61 -11.77 -17.65 -4.21
C GLY A 61 -12.24 -18.04 -5.62
N PRO A 62 -13.55 -17.97 -5.94
CA PRO A 62 -14.07 -18.35 -7.26
C PRO A 62 -13.44 -17.57 -8.43
N TRP A 63 -13.10 -16.29 -8.21
CA TRP A 63 -12.50 -15.44 -9.23
C TRP A 63 -11.01 -15.74 -9.41
N VAL A 64 -10.31 -16.04 -8.32
CA VAL A 64 -8.88 -16.40 -8.36
C VAL A 64 -8.68 -17.79 -8.96
N ASP A 65 -9.56 -18.74 -8.64
CA ASP A 65 -9.51 -20.11 -9.15
C ASP A 65 -9.84 -20.20 -10.64
N ALA A 66 -10.58 -19.22 -11.18
CA ALA A 66 -10.83 -19.12 -12.61
C ALA A 66 -9.57 -18.75 -13.42
N VAL A 67 -8.51 -18.26 -12.77
CA VAL A 67 -7.25 -17.90 -13.45
C VAL A 67 -6.34 -19.12 -13.55
N PRO A 68 -6.03 -19.60 -14.77
CA PRO A 68 -5.23 -20.80 -14.95
C PRO A 68 -3.82 -20.62 -14.36
N GLY A 69 -3.41 -21.60 -13.53
CA GLY A 69 -2.10 -21.63 -12.88
C GLY A 69 -2.02 -20.97 -11.50
N LEU A 70 -3.04 -20.21 -11.06
CA LEU A 70 -3.03 -19.58 -9.73
C LEU A 70 -3.63 -20.47 -8.63
N GLU A 71 -4.42 -21.48 -8.99
CA GLU A 71 -5.16 -22.33 -8.06
C GLU A 71 -4.29 -22.99 -6.96
N PRO A 72 -3.09 -23.56 -7.24
CA PRO A 72 -2.26 -24.16 -6.20
C PRO A 72 -1.79 -23.14 -5.16
N ALA A 73 -1.37 -21.96 -5.61
CA ALA A 73 -0.95 -20.86 -4.74
C ALA A 73 -2.12 -20.31 -3.93
N ALA A 74 -3.29 -20.14 -4.56
CA ALA A 74 -4.50 -19.67 -3.90
C ALA A 74 -5.01 -20.65 -2.82
N ARG A 75 -4.87 -21.96 -3.06
CA ARG A 75 -5.16 -22.99 -2.05
C ARG A 75 -4.21 -22.92 -0.86
N ALA A 76 -2.90 -22.75 -1.11
CA ALA A 76 -1.92 -22.62 -0.04
C ALA A 76 -2.16 -21.37 0.84
N VAL A 77 -2.60 -20.27 0.24
CA VAL A 77 -3.00 -19.05 0.98
C VAL A 77 -4.26 -19.30 1.82
N ARG A 78 -5.31 -19.88 1.24
CA ARG A 78 -6.58 -20.15 1.95
C ARG A 78 -6.46 -21.17 3.07
N ALA A 79 -5.47 -22.05 3.03
CA ALA A 79 -5.20 -23.00 4.10
C ALA A 79 -4.83 -22.32 5.44
N GLY A 80 -4.49 -21.03 5.44
CA GLY A 80 -4.19 -20.26 6.66
C GLY A 80 -2.93 -20.68 7.41
N GLY A 81 -2.20 -21.68 6.89
CA GLY A 81 -0.97 -22.21 7.47
C GLY A 81 0.26 -21.34 7.23
N PRO A 82 1.47 -21.88 7.49
CA PRO A 82 2.73 -21.13 7.36
C PRO A 82 2.93 -20.51 5.98
N ALA A 83 2.51 -21.19 4.91
CA ALA A 83 2.59 -20.66 3.55
C ALA A 83 1.78 -19.36 3.38
N SER A 84 0.60 -19.28 3.99
CA SER A 84 -0.24 -18.08 4.00
C SER A 84 0.42 -16.93 4.77
N GLN A 85 1.02 -17.23 5.93
CA GLN A 85 1.77 -16.26 6.72
C GLN A 85 2.97 -15.70 5.94
N ILE A 86 3.74 -16.55 5.28
CA ILE A 86 4.88 -16.13 4.45
C ILE A 86 4.39 -15.28 3.28
N ALA A 87 3.32 -15.72 2.59
CA ALA A 87 2.70 -14.99 1.48
C ALA A 87 2.14 -13.62 1.88
N TYR A 88 1.90 -13.38 3.17
CA TYR A 88 1.52 -12.09 3.71
C TYR A 88 2.74 -11.25 4.16
N TRP A 89 3.55 -11.80 5.06
CA TRP A 89 4.61 -11.05 5.75
C TRP A 89 5.77 -10.67 4.84
N VAL A 90 6.15 -11.53 3.89
CA VAL A 90 7.26 -11.23 2.97
C VAL A 90 6.93 -10.03 2.08
N PRO A 91 5.77 -10.00 1.39
CA PRO A 91 5.33 -8.80 0.65
C PRO A 91 5.15 -7.56 1.53
N ALA A 92 4.58 -7.70 2.73
CA ALA A 92 4.41 -6.59 3.67
C ALA A 92 5.77 -5.97 4.05
N ALA A 93 6.75 -6.80 4.40
CA ALA A 93 8.11 -6.36 4.69
C ALA A 93 8.76 -5.71 3.47
N ALA A 94 8.58 -6.24 2.26
CA ALA A 94 9.10 -5.66 1.03
C ALA A 94 8.58 -4.23 0.78
N ILE A 95 7.29 -3.96 1.06
CA ILE A 95 6.72 -2.60 0.97
C ILE A 95 7.38 -1.67 1.97
N VAL A 96 7.49 -2.08 3.25
CA VAL A 96 8.11 -1.27 4.31
C VAL A 96 9.57 -0.95 3.97
N VAL A 97 10.33 -1.96 3.51
CA VAL A 97 11.73 -1.78 3.09
C VAL A 97 11.84 -0.86 1.87
N GLY A 98 10.96 -1.01 0.87
CA GLY A 98 10.93 -0.15 -0.30
C GLY A 98 10.59 1.31 0.04
N TRP A 99 9.80 1.55 1.08
CA TRP A 99 9.47 2.88 1.58
C TRP A 99 10.33 3.37 2.75
N ARG A 100 11.44 2.70 3.08
CA ARG A 100 12.29 3.06 4.23
C ARG A 100 12.83 4.49 4.24
N ARG A 101 12.89 5.15 3.08
CA ARG A 101 13.38 6.54 2.92
C ARG A 101 12.26 7.58 3.05
N VAL A 102 11.01 7.15 3.11
CA VAL A 102 9.84 8.03 3.30
C VAL A 102 9.85 8.56 4.74
N TRP A 103 9.19 9.70 4.97
CA TRP A 103 8.99 10.29 6.29
C TRP A 103 8.58 9.23 7.34
N TRP A 104 9.40 9.11 8.39
CA TRP A 104 9.34 8.00 9.35
C TRP A 104 7.96 7.79 10.00
N PRO A 105 7.20 8.83 10.39
CA PRO A 105 5.85 8.66 10.91
C PRO A 105 4.86 8.05 9.92
N ALA A 106 4.96 8.40 8.63
CA ALA A 106 4.13 7.80 7.59
C ALA A 106 4.46 6.31 7.42
N LEU A 107 5.76 5.97 7.42
CA LEU A 107 6.20 4.58 7.36
C LEU A 107 5.74 3.78 8.58
N ALA A 108 5.82 4.38 9.78
CA ALA A 108 5.32 3.77 11.01
C ALA A 108 3.81 3.49 10.91
N GLY A 109 3.03 4.42 10.37
CA GLY A 109 1.60 4.21 10.12
C GLY A 109 1.32 3.04 9.18
N VAL A 110 2.06 2.91 8.08
CA VAL A 110 1.96 1.76 7.16
C VAL A 110 2.36 0.45 7.85
N ALA A 111 3.47 0.46 8.60
CA ALA A 111 3.93 -0.73 9.32
C ALA A 111 2.90 -1.20 10.37
N VAL A 112 2.36 -0.26 11.17
CA VAL A 112 1.34 -0.55 12.18
C VAL A 112 0.07 -1.10 11.53
N THR A 113 -0.39 -0.52 10.41
CA THR A 113 -1.57 -1.01 9.71
C THR A 113 -1.36 -2.39 9.09
N LEU A 114 -0.18 -2.68 8.51
CA LEU A 114 0.19 -4.02 8.07
C LEU A 114 0.22 -5.01 9.23
N ILE A 115 0.75 -4.63 10.39
CA ILE A 115 0.76 -5.50 11.56
C ILE A 115 -0.67 -5.79 12.02
N GLY A 116 -1.53 -4.78 12.07
CA GLY A 116 -2.93 -4.93 12.47
C GLY A 116 -3.74 -5.82 11.50
N VAL A 117 -3.55 -5.66 10.19
CA VAL A 117 -4.16 -6.55 9.17
C VAL A 117 -3.71 -7.99 9.36
N GLY A 118 -2.40 -8.22 9.54
CA GLY A 118 -1.85 -9.57 9.76
C GLY A 118 -2.36 -10.20 11.06
N ALA A 119 -2.37 -9.43 12.15
CA ALA A 119 -2.86 -9.89 13.45
C ALA A 119 -4.34 -10.28 13.39
N THR A 120 -5.18 -9.45 12.77
CA THR A 120 -6.62 -9.74 12.62
C THR A 120 -6.95 -10.87 11.65
N MET A 121 -5.99 -11.25 10.80
CA MET A 121 -6.13 -12.37 9.87
C MET A 121 -5.76 -13.72 10.51
N PHE A 122 -4.71 -13.77 11.34
CA PHE A 122 -4.21 -15.03 11.94
C PHE A 122 -4.75 -15.30 13.35
N ILE A 123 -5.35 -14.31 13.99
CA ILE A 123 -6.01 -14.42 15.30
C ILE A 123 -7.52 -14.27 15.06
N PRO A 124 -8.39 -15.06 15.74
CA PRO A 124 -9.83 -14.94 15.55
C PRO A 124 -10.36 -13.59 16.04
N PHE A 125 -10.51 -12.66 15.10
CA PHE A 125 -11.18 -11.38 15.30
C PHE A 125 -12.43 -11.29 14.41
N PRO A 126 -13.44 -10.46 14.78
CA PRO A 126 -14.58 -10.21 13.91
C PRO A 126 -14.15 -9.60 12.58
N LEU A 127 -14.80 -10.01 11.47
CA LEU A 127 -14.50 -9.52 10.12
C LEU A 127 -14.51 -7.99 10.02
N VAL A 128 -15.42 -7.33 10.74
CA VAL A 128 -15.51 -5.85 10.79
C VAL A 128 -14.19 -5.22 11.24
N VAL A 129 -13.53 -5.80 12.24
CA VAL A 129 -12.25 -5.29 12.77
C VAL A 129 -11.15 -5.43 11.71
N HIS A 130 -11.09 -6.57 11.02
CA HIS A 130 -10.15 -6.79 9.92
C HIS A 130 -10.34 -5.76 8.78
N LEU A 131 -11.59 -5.49 8.41
CA LEU A 131 -11.92 -4.51 7.37
C LEU A 131 -11.54 -3.07 7.76
N VAL A 132 -11.68 -2.70 9.04
CA VAL A 132 -11.21 -1.40 9.54
C VAL A 132 -9.69 -1.28 9.38
N TRP A 133 -8.93 -2.30 9.75
CA TRP A 133 -7.47 -2.32 9.56
C TRP A 133 -7.07 -2.29 8.09
N LEU A 134 -7.76 -3.03 7.23
CA LEU A 134 -7.52 -3.03 5.79
C LEU A 134 -7.79 -1.65 5.18
N SER A 135 -8.86 -0.98 5.63
CA SER A 135 -9.19 0.38 5.21
C SER A 135 -8.10 1.36 5.62
N ALA A 136 -7.62 1.28 6.87
CA ALA A 136 -6.52 2.11 7.37
C ALA A 136 -5.22 1.86 6.59
N LEU A 137 -4.93 0.61 6.22
CA LEU A 137 -3.79 0.25 5.38
C LEU A 137 -3.90 0.90 3.99
N ILE A 138 -5.05 0.78 3.33
CA ILE A 138 -5.27 1.36 2.00
C ILE A 138 -5.10 2.88 2.05
N LEU A 139 -5.74 3.54 3.03
CA LEU A 139 -5.66 5.01 3.17
C LEU A 139 -4.24 5.49 3.47
N SER A 140 -3.50 4.80 4.33
CA SER A 140 -2.12 5.16 4.66
C SER A 140 -1.17 4.93 3.47
N ALA A 141 -1.28 3.79 2.79
CA ALA A 141 -0.48 3.46 1.62
C ALA A 141 -0.75 4.43 0.44
N LEU A 142 -2.01 4.79 0.21
CA LEU A 142 -2.39 5.80 -0.78
C LEU A 142 -1.85 7.18 -0.38
N SER A 143 -1.97 7.57 0.88
CA SER A 143 -1.43 8.83 1.38
C SER A 143 0.08 8.90 1.17
N VAL A 144 0.81 7.84 1.50
CA VAL A 144 2.27 7.76 1.23
C VAL A 144 2.56 7.89 -0.26
N SER A 145 1.84 7.15 -1.09
CA SER A 145 2.04 7.16 -2.54
C SER A 145 1.74 8.53 -3.16
N VAL A 146 0.66 9.20 -2.73
CA VAL A 146 0.20 10.48 -3.25
C VAL A 146 1.06 11.63 -2.76
N PHE A 147 1.32 11.70 -1.46
CA PHE A 147 1.93 12.86 -0.82
C PHE A 147 3.45 12.80 -0.70
N LEU A 148 4.03 11.60 -0.61
CA LEU A 148 5.44 11.43 -0.20
C LEU A 148 6.34 10.81 -1.28
N VAL A 149 5.77 10.14 -2.30
CA VAL A 149 6.55 9.59 -3.42
C VAL A 149 6.66 10.62 -4.55
N GLY A 150 7.85 11.20 -4.70
CA GLY A 150 8.17 12.20 -5.71
C GLY A 150 8.45 11.63 -7.10
N ASP A 151 8.37 12.49 -8.13
CA ASP A 151 8.74 12.14 -9.50
C ASP A 151 10.27 12.11 -9.65
N PRO A 152 10.89 10.97 -10.04
CA PRO A 152 12.33 10.91 -10.28
C PRO A 152 12.82 11.84 -11.39
N ARG A 153 11.93 12.33 -12.26
CA ARG A 153 12.27 13.12 -13.45
C ARG A 153 12.32 14.62 -13.19
N LYS A 154 11.95 15.11 -12.00
CA LYS A 154 12.12 16.53 -11.65
C LYS A 154 13.45 16.71 -10.91
N PRO A 155 14.49 17.28 -11.53
CA PRO A 155 15.67 17.69 -10.79
C PRO A 155 15.25 18.67 -9.70
N ALA A 156 15.82 18.51 -8.50
CA ALA A 156 15.63 19.46 -7.41
C ALA A 156 15.93 20.85 -7.96
N VAL A 157 14.95 21.76 -7.90
CA VAL A 157 15.13 23.15 -8.26
C VAL A 157 16.26 23.68 -7.38
N ARG A 158 17.44 23.84 -7.98
CA ARG A 158 18.62 24.39 -7.32
C ARG A 158 18.25 25.81 -6.94
N GLN A 159 18.01 26.08 -5.65
CA GLN A 159 17.80 27.46 -5.22
C GLN A 159 19.05 28.26 -5.61
N PRO A 160 18.90 29.41 -6.28
CA PRO A 160 20.02 30.28 -6.56
C PRO A 160 20.65 30.70 -5.23
N SER A 161 21.94 30.42 -5.08
CA SER A 161 22.72 30.84 -3.92
C SER A 161 22.59 32.35 -3.76
N LYS A 162 22.24 32.81 -2.56
CA LYS A 162 22.19 34.23 -2.14
C LYS A 162 23.55 34.98 -2.23
N LEU A 163 24.50 34.50 -3.04
CA LEU A 163 25.87 35.02 -3.11
C LEU A 163 26.06 36.08 -4.22
N GLU A 164 25.03 36.47 -4.97
CA GLU A 164 25.11 37.50 -6.04
C GLU A 164 24.34 38.80 -5.68
N GLN A 165 24.23 39.17 -4.40
CA GLN A 165 23.59 40.44 -3.98
C GLN A 165 24.46 41.31 -3.05
N THR A 166 25.78 41.27 -3.21
CA THR A 166 26.70 42.22 -2.58
C THR A 166 27.47 42.99 -3.62
#